data_AF-A0A168N6C9-F1
#
_entry.id   AF-A0A168N6C9-F1
#
_cell.length_a   1.000
_cell.length_b   1.000
_cell.length_c   1.000
_cell.angle_alpha   90.00
_cell.angle_beta   90.00
_cell.angle_gamma   90.00
#
_symmetry.space_group_name_H-M   'P 1'
#
loop_
_entity.id
_entity.type
_entity.pdbx_description
1 polymer ?
#
loop_
_entity_poly.entity_id
_entity_poly.type
_entity_poly.pdbx_seq_one_letter_code
_entity_poly.pdbx_strand_id
1 'polypeptide(L)' 'MIAIDRNGCMILPPQALDLMGIKTADQLVMLGSPGELRLLTKEKAAKQLHEAIAKSSPTEAALARTLLSDLEK' A
#
# COMPACT_ATOMS: atom_id res chain seq x y z
N MET A 1 -3.13 18.79 -10.19
CA MET A 1 -4.00 18.98 -8.99
C MET A 1 -4.78 17.68 -8.83
N ILE A 2 -4.65 17.01 -7.69
CA ILE A 2 -5.41 15.79 -7.40
C ILE A 2 -6.70 16.24 -6.74
N ALA A 3 -7.85 15.94 -7.36
CA ALA A 3 -9.15 16.26 -6.81
C ALA A 3 -9.67 15.05 -6.02
N ILE A 4 -10.23 15.30 -4.84
CA ILE A 4 -10.99 14.33 -4.08
C ILE A 4 -12.47 14.65 -4.35
N ASP A 5 -13.22 13.67 -4.82
CA ASP A 5 -14.65 13.85 -5.07
C ASP A 5 -15.46 13.82 -3.76
N ARG A 6 -16.78 14.01 -3.87
CA ARG A 6 -17.69 14.01 -2.71
C ARG A 6 -17.86 12.64 -2.05
N ASN A 7 -17.41 11.58 -2.71
CA ASN A 7 -17.43 10.21 -2.21
C ASN A 7 -16.10 9.82 -1.54
N GLY A 8 -15.15 10.75 -1.45
CA GLY A 8 -13.81 10.48 -0.93
C GLY A 8 -12.92 9.74 -1.92
N CYS A 9 -13.31 9.63 -3.19
CA CYS A 9 -12.48 9.04 -4.24
C CYS A 9 -11.44 10.05 -4.72
N MET A 10 -10.19 9.61 -4.76
CA MET A 10 -9.09 10.38 -5.30
C MET A 10 -8.97 10.13 -6.80
N ILE A 11 -9.15 11.18 -7.61
CA ILE A 11 -8.98 11.07 -9.06
C ILE A 11 -7.49 11.25 -9.37
N LEU A 12 -6.82 10.14 -9.66
CA LEU A 12 -5.42 10.13 -10.07
C LEU A 12 -5.30 10.53 -11.55
N PRO A 13 -4.35 11.40 -11.91
CA PRO A 13 -4.11 11.73 -13.30
C PRO A 13 -3.56 10.50 -14.05
N PRO A 14 -3.94 10.28 -15.32
CA PRO A 14 -3.53 9.10 -16.10
C PRO A 14 -2.00 8.96 -16.20
N GLN A 15 -1.27 10.08 -16.26
CA GLN A 15 0.19 10.11 -16.26
C GLN A 15 0.80 9.45 -15.01
N ALA A 16 0.17 9.59 -13.84
CA ALA A 16 0.63 8.94 -12.61
C ALA A 16 0.36 7.43 -12.63
N LEU A 17 -0.75 7.01 -13.24
CA LEU A 17 -1.07 5.58 -13.43
C LEU A 17 -0.08 4.93 -14.41
N ASP A 18 0.25 5.61 -15.50
CA ASP A 18 1.22 5.16 -16.51
C ASP A 18 2.63 5.04 -15.93
N LEU A 19 3.09 6.03 -15.15
CA LEU A 19 4.38 6.00 -14.46
C LEU A 19 4.49 4.84 -13.46
N MET A 20 3.36 4.44 -12.86
CA MET A 20 3.31 3.31 -11.94
C MET A 20 3.01 1.97 -12.64
N GLY A 21 2.78 1.98 -13.96
CA GLY A 21 2.45 0.77 -14.74
C GLY A 21 1.11 0.13 -14.39
N ILE A 22 0.16 0.91 -13.86
CA ILE A 22 -1.07 0.41 -13.25
C ILE A 22 -2.19 0.37 -14.27
N LYS A 23 -2.71 -0.84 -14.54
CA LYS A 23 -3.79 -1.05 -15.50
C LYS A 23 -5.17 -1.07 -14.84
N THR A 24 -5.23 -1.41 -13.56
CA THR A 24 -6.48 -1.53 -12.78
C THR A 24 -6.28 -1.03 -11.35
N ALA A 25 -7.32 -0.39 -10.78
CA ALA A 25 -7.29 0.14 -9.41
C ALA A 25 -6.95 -0.93 -8.35
N ASP A 26 -7.31 -2.19 -8.60
CA ASP A 26 -7.02 -3.34 -7.71
C ASP A 26 -5.54 -3.64 -7.52
N GLN A 27 -4.64 -2.98 -8.24
CA GLN A 27 -3.18 -3.16 -8.11
C GLN A 27 -2.55 -2.17 -7.12
N LEU A 28 -3.34 -1.27 -6.53
CA LEU A 28 -2.87 -0.23 -5.61
C LEU A 28 -3.11 -0.58 -4.14
N VAL A 29 -2.19 -0.13 -3.31
CA VAL A 29 -2.30 -0.11 -1.85
C VAL A 29 -2.04 1.32 -1.40
N MET A 30 -2.87 1.79 -0.48
CA MET A 30 -2.72 3.10 0.14
C MET A 30 -2.20 2.89 1.57
N LEU A 31 -1.04 3.46 1.87
CA LEU A 31 -0.47 3.49 3.21
C LEU A 31 -0.67 4.88 3.80
N GLY A 32 -1.39 4.93 4.92
CA GLY A 32 -1.51 6.13 5.73
C GLY A 32 -0.35 6.21 6.71
N SER A 33 0.33 7.35 6.75
CA SER A 33 1.30 7.70 7.78
C SER A 33 0.98 9.10 8.31
N PRO A 34 1.43 9.49 9.52
CA PRO A 34 1.15 10.81 10.06
C PRO A 34 1.60 11.90 9.10
N GLY A 35 0.65 12.67 8.54
CA GLY A 35 0.92 13.77 7.61
C GLY A 35 1.13 13.38 6.13
N GLU A 36 1.14 12.09 5.78
CA GLU A 36 1.27 11.65 4.38
C GLU A 36 0.39 10.45 4.04
N LEU A 37 -0.14 10.45 2.81
CA LEU A 37 -0.78 9.30 2.19
C LEU A 37 0.10 8.86 1.02
N ARG A 38 0.57 7.62 1.08
CA ARG A 38 1.43 7.03 0.04
C ARG A 38 0.63 6.00 -0.75
N LEU A 39 0.56 6.20 -2.06
CA LEU A 39 0.10 5.16 -2.99
C LEU A 39 1.29 4.34 -3.47
N LEU A 40 1.15 3.02 -3.39
CA LEU A 40 2.13 2.05 -3.83
C LEU A 40 1.42 0.96 -4.64
N THR A 41 2.14 0.29 -5.53
CA THR A 41 1.65 -0.96 -6.10
C THR A 41 1.65 -2.05 -5.03
N LYS A 42 0.75 -3.04 -5.16
CA LYS A 42 0.70 -4.21 -4.26
C LYS A 42 2.06 -4.89 -4.13
N GLU A 43 2.78 -5.07 -5.23
CA GLU A 43 4.12 -5.67 -5.23
C GLU A 43 5.13 -4.86 -4.41
N LYS A 44 5.15 -3.53 -4.60
CA LYS A 44 6.07 -2.65 -3.88
C LYS A 44 5.72 -2.58 -2.40
N ALA A 45 4.43 -2.53 -2.07
CA ALA A 45 3.95 -2.56 -0.69
C ALA A 45 4.33 -3.88 0.01
N ALA A 46 4.11 -5.02 -0.65
CA ALA A 46 4.50 -6.33 -0.12
C ALA A 46 6.01 -6.41 0.12
N LYS A 47 6.82 -5.96 -0.84
CA LYS A 47 8.29 -5.92 -0.69
C LYS A 47 8.73 -5.07 0.51
N GLN A 48 8.18 -3.86 0.65
CA GLN A 48 8.49 -2.99 1.79
C GLN A 48 8.05 -3.60 3.12
N LEU A 49 6.90 -4.27 3.13
CA LEU A 49 6.40 -4.95 4.31
C LEU A 49 7.31 -6.12 4.73
N HIS A 50 7.73 -6.96 3.78
CA HIS A 50 8.67 -8.05 4.04
C HIS A 50 10.04 -7.54 4.52
N GLU A 51 10.56 -6.47 3.92
CA GLU A 51 11.80 -5.83 4.36
C GLU A 51 11.68 -5.23 5.77
N ALA A 52 10.54 -4.63 6.11
CA ALA A 52 10.28 -4.11 7.45
C ALA A 52 10.23 -5.25 8.47
N ILE A 53 9.47 -6.31 8.19
CA ILE A 53 9.37 -7.52 9.04
C ILE A 53 10.75 -8.14 9.27
N ALA A 54 11.60 -8.18 8.24
CA ALA A 54 12.95 -8.74 8.35
C ALA A 54 13.88 -7.90 9.24
N LYS A 55 13.62 -6.59 9.38
CA LYS A 55 14.42 -5.66 10.21
C LYS A 55 13.83 -5.45 11.61
N SER A 56 12.58 -5.87 11.84
CA SER A 56 11.88 -5.74 13.11
C SER A 56 12.40 -6.70 14.18
N SER A 57 12.03 -6.44 15.44
CA SER A 57 12.31 -7.37 16.52
C SER A 57 11.58 -8.71 16.31
N PRO A 58 12.06 -9.82 16.90
CA PRO A 58 11.45 -11.14 16.71
C PRO A 58 9.94 -11.18 17.05
N THR A 59 9.53 -10.43 18.08
CA THR A 59 8.13 -10.36 18.54
C THR A 59 7.24 -9.61 17.54
N GLU A 60 7.70 -8.47 17.02
CA GLU A 60 6.98 -7.69 16.02
C GLU A 60 6.90 -8.45 14.69
N ALA A 61 7.99 -9.12 14.30
CA ALA A 61 8.01 -9.95 13.11
C ALA A 61 7.05 -11.14 13.23
N ALA A 62 6.96 -11.77 14.41
CA ALA A 62 6.00 -12.85 14.67
C ALA A 62 4.55 -12.34 14.60
N LEU A 63 4.24 -11.21 15.23
CA LEU A 63 2.91 -10.58 15.17
C LEU A 63 2.50 -10.27 13.74
N ALA A 64 3.38 -9.61 12.97
CA ALA A 64 3.12 -9.25 11.58
C ALA A 64 2.85 -10.47 10.70
N ARG A 65 3.60 -11.57 10.89
CA ARG A 65 3.39 -12.82 10.16
C ARG A 65 2.04 -13.46 10.49
N THR A 66 1.66 -13.50 11.76
CA THR A 66 0.36 -14.05 12.18
C THR A 66 -0.81 -13.27 11.58
N LEU A 67 -0.74 -11.93 11.64
CA LEU A 67 -1.78 -11.06 11.07
C LEU A 67 -1.92 -11.24 9.55
N LEU A 68 -0.81 -11.45 8.84
CA LEU A 68 -0.84 -11.70 7.40
C LEU A 68 -1.44 -13.07 7.07
N SER A 69 -1.15 -14.11 7.86
CA SER A 69 -1.66 -15.46 7.60
C SER A 69 -3.16 -15.64 7.84
N ASP A 70 -3.77 -14.85 8.74
CA ASP A 70 -5.21 -14.89 8.99
C ASP A 70 -6.04 -14.12 7.96
N LEU A 71 -5.42 -13.22 7.20
CA LEU A 71 -6.05 -12.47 6.10
C LEU A 71 -6.18 -13.29 4.80
N GLU A 72 -5.53 -14.45 4.70
CA GLU A 72 -5.54 -15.35 3.54
C GLU A 72 -6.49 -16.56 3.69
N LYS A 73 -7.25 -16.64 4.79
CA LYS A 73 -8.30 -17.65 5.03
C LYS A 73 -9.70 -17.11 4.73
#